data_AF-A0A6C2UQ43-F1
#
_entry.id   AF-A0A6C2UQ43-F1
#
_cell.length_a   1.000
_cell.length_b   1.000
_cell.length_c   1.000
_cell.angle_alpha   90.00
_cell.angle_beta   90.00
_cell.angle_gamma   90.00
#
_symmetry.space_group_name_H-M   'P 1'
#
loop_
_entity.id
_entity.type
_entity.pdbx_description
1 polymer ?
#
loop_
_entity_poly.entity_id
_entity_poly.type
_entity_poly.pdbx_seq_one_letter_code
_entity_poly.pdbx_strand_id
1 'polypeptide(L)'
;MNTQIIKPLGKITALLADLGLEVTYAYDDLVFVQECAFLLQFTDDPVQLNLFTNTECHPDEANSVAAEIVLEFDGAGFCVTPAGRYSLAEGPESTIELQFL
;
A
#
# COMPACT_ATOMS: atom_id res chain seq x y z
N MET A 1 -17.90 -22.39 8.23
CA MET A 1 -18.09 -21.44 7.10
C MET A 1 -16.93 -20.47 7.21
N ASN A 2 -15.91 -20.60 6.35
CA ASN A 2 -14.80 -19.65 6.35
C ASN A 2 -15.29 -18.44 5.55
N THR A 3 -15.69 -17.38 6.23
CA THR A 3 -15.97 -16.09 5.62
C THR A 3 -14.63 -15.56 5.12
N GLN A 4 -14.24 -15.94 3.90
CA GLN A 4 -13.07 -15.39 3.25
C GLN A 4 -13.38 -13.91 3.03
N ILE A 5 -12.70 -13.06 3.79
CA ILE A 5 -12.77 -11.61 3.63
C ILE A 5 -12.27 -11.33 2.23
N ILE A 6 -13.18 -10.95 1.32
CA ILE A 6 -12.85 -10.70 -0.07
C ILE A 6 -12.20 -9.33 -0.13
N LYS A 7 -10.87 -9.29 -0.08
CA LYS A 7 -10.13 -8.03 -0.19
C LYS A 7 -10.31 -7.51 -1.62
N PRO A 8 -10.82 -6.29 -1.81
CA PRO A 8 -11.16 -5.78 -3.12
C PRO A 8 -9.90 -5.27 -3.85
N LEU A 9 -8.89 -6.13 -4.03
CA LEU A 9 -7.64 -5.82 -4.70
C LEU A 9 -7.88 -5.15 -6.05
N GLY A 10 -8.84 -5.65 -6.85
CA GLY A 10 -9.20 -5.05 -8.13
C GLY A 10 -9.72 -3.60 -8.04
N LYS A 11 -10.38 -3.23 -6.93
CA LYS A 11 -10.84 -1.86 -6.69
C LYS A 11 -9.67 -0.97 -6.24
N ILE A 12 -8.81 -1.48 -5.36
CA ILE A 12 -7.60 -0.77 -4.92
C ILE A 12 -6.67 -0.48 -6.11
N THR A 13 -6.41 -1.47 -6.97
CA THR A 13 -5.59 -1.30 -8.18
C THR A 13 -6.18 -0.28 -9.14
N ALA A 14 -7.51 -0.20 -9.24
CA ALA A 14 -8.17 0.78 -10.11
C ALA A 14 -8.04 2.22 -9.56
N LEU A 15 -8.19 2.41 -8.25
CA LEU A 15 -8.01 3.71 -7.59
C LEU A 15 -6.56 4.20 -7.73
N LEU A 16 -5.58 3.30 -7.54
CA LEU A 16 -4.18 3.61 -7.74
C LEU A 16 -3.89 4.02 -9.20
N ALA A 17 -4.46 3.30 -10.16
CA ALA A 17 -4.30 3.64 -11.57
C ALA A 17 -4.92 5.01 -11.92
N ASP A 18 -6.02 5.41 -11.27
CA ASP A 18 -6.64 6.73 -11.45
C ASP A 18 -5.72 7.87 -10.97
N LEU A 19 -5.00 7.62 -9.87
CA LEU A 19 -3.94 8.49 -9.34
C LEU A 19 -2.64 8.47 -10.17
N GLY A 20 -2.58 7.67 -11.25
CA GLY A 20 -1.35 7.47 -12.03
C GLY A 20 -0.29 6.64 -11.31
N LEU A 21 -0.67 5.89 -10.29
CA LEU A 21 0.21 5.02 -9.51
C LEU A 21 0.15 3.59 -10.03
N GLU A 22 1.31 3.04 -10.38
CA GLU A 22 1.40 1.66 -10.88
C GLU A 22 1.61 0.67 -9.72
N VAL A 23 0.89 -0.46 -9.74
CA VAL A 23 1.10 -1.54 -8.77
C VAL A 23 2.28 -2.40 -9.21
N THR A 24 3.35 -2.39 -8.42
CA THR A 24 4.58 -3.14 -8.69
C THR A 24 4.43 -4.61 -8.32
N TYR A 25 3.91 -4.89 -7.11
CA TYR A 25 3.66 -6.25 -6.62
C TYR A 25 2.38 -6.26 -5.80
N ALA A 26 1.52 -7.26 -6.03
CA ALA A 26 0.30 -7.45 -5.25
C ALA A 26 0.28 -8.86 -4.64
N TYR A 27 0.27 -8.90 -3.32
CA TYR A 27 0.05 -10.07 -2.48
C TYR A 27 -1.36 -10.03 -1.89
N ASP A 28 -1.74 -11.08 -1.16
CA ASP A 28 -3.08 -11.18 -0.57
C ASP A 28 -3.39 -10.03 0.41
N ASP A 29 -2.41 -9.59 1.21
CA ASP A 29 -2.54 -8.48 2.17
C ASP A 29 -1.70 -7.25 1.84
N LEU A 30 -0.75 -7.36 0.93
CA LEU A 30 0.27 -6.32 0.70
C LEU A 30 0.28 -5.90 -0.76
N VAL A 31 0.21 -4.61 -1.02
CA VAL A 31 0.25 -4.04 -2.37
C VAL A 31 1.36 -3.00 -2.42
N PHE A 32 2.41 -3.31 -3.18
CA PHE A 32 3.51 -2.42 -3.49
C PHE A 32 3.15 -1.55 -4.68
N VAL A 33 3.41 -0.26 -4.55
CA VAL A 33 2.99 0.77 -5.50
C VAL A 33 4.18 1.65 -5.84
N GLN A 34 4.28 2.03 -7.11
CA GLN A 34 5.25 2.96 -7.68
C GLN A 34 6.69 2.55 -7.36
N GLU A 35 7.21 1.52 -8.04
CA GLU A 35 8.56 0.98 -7.82
C GLU A 35 8.89 0.70 -6.34
N CYS A 36 7.91 0.20 -5.58
CA CYS A 36 8.02 -0.01 -4.14
C CYS A 36 8.35 1.28 -3.34
N ALA A 37 7.87 2.44 -3.78
CA ALA A 37 7.86 3.69 -3.02
C ALA A 37 6.80 3.68 -1.91
N PHE A 38 5.66 3.03 -2.17
CA PHE A 38 4.55 2.93 -1.22
C PHE A 38 4.10 1.49 -1.06
N LEU A 39 3.60 1.19 0.13
CA LEU A 39 3.07 -0.11 0.50
C LEU A 39 1.72 0.06 1.18
N LEU A 40 0.68 -0.50 0.57
CA LEU A 40 -0.63 -0.63 1.18
C LEU A 40 -0.74 -2.01 1.81
N GLN A 41 -1.17 -2.05 3.07
CA GLN A 41 -1.41 -3.27 3.81
C GLN A 41 -2.87 -3.32 4.22
N PHE A 42 -3.57 -4.38 3.81
CA PHE A 42 -4.91 -4.68 4.31
C PHE A 42 -4.85 -5.05 5.79
N THR A 43 -5.87 -4.64 6.54
CA THR A 43 -6.02 -5.03 7.94
C THR A 43 -7.07 -6.14 8.05
N ASP A 44 -7.44 -6.50 9.28
CA ASP A 44 -8.57 -7.40 9.55
C ASP A 44 -9.89 -6.86 8.97
N ASP A 45 -9.97 -5.54 8.75
CA ASP A 45 -11.12 -4.89 8.13
C ASP A 45 -10.86 -4.61 6.63
N PRO A 46 -11.74 -5.05 5.72
CA PRO A 46 -11.53 -4.95 4.27
C PRO A 46 -11.62 -3.52 3.73
N VAL A 47 -12.14 -2.57 4.52
CA VAL A 47 -12.19 -1.15 4.13
C VAL A 47 -11.06 -0.33 4.75
N GLN A 48 -10.30 -0.90 5.69
CA GLN A 48 -9.19 -0.23 6.37
C GLN A 48 -7.85 -0.71 5.78
N LEU A 49 -7.05 0.24 5.30
CA LEU A 49 -5.72 -0.03 4.79
C LEU A 49 -4.68 0.83 5.52
N ASN A 50 -3.54 0.22 5.80
CA ASN A 50 -2.37 0.91 6.31
C ASN A 50 -1.47 1.30 5.15
N LEU A 51 -1.09 2.57 5.06
CA LEU A 51 -0.14 3.08 4.08
C LEU A 51 1.23 3.26 4.73
N PHE A 52 2.23 2.62 4.14
CA PHE A 52 3.62 2.78 4.50
C PHE A 52 4.39 3.41 3.35
N THR A 53 5.34 4.28 3.70
CA THR A 53 6.22 4.94 2.72
C THR A 53 7.62 4.35 2.81
N ASN A 54 8.26 4.10 1.67
CA ASN A 54 9.61 3.57 1.67
C ASN A 54 10.56 4.63 2.26
N THR A 55 11.50 4.20 3.11
CA THR A 55 12.57 5.04 3.63
C THR A 55 13.45 5.68 2.56
N GLU A 56 13.53 5.07 1.39
CA GLU A 56 14.28 5.58 0.24
C GLU A 56 13.55 6.75 -0.44
N CYS A 57 12.24 6.90 -0.21
CA CYS A 57 11.44 7.99 -0.75
C CYS A 57 11.59 9.27 0.08
N HIS A 58 11.66 10.41 -0.61
CA HIS A 58 11.75 11.71 0.04
C HIS A 58 10.47 11.98 0.84
N PRO A 59 10.57 12.43 2.11
CA PRO A 59 9.42 12.63 2.98
C PRO A 59 8.36 13.59 2.41
N ASP A 60 8.76 14.71 1.81
CA ASP A 60 7.84 15.70 1.25
C ASP A 60 7.04 15.16 0.04
N GLU A 61 7.70 14.47 -0.88
CA GLU A 61 7.04 13.86 -2.03
C GLU A 61 6.12 12.72 -1.60
N ALA A 62 6.63 11.85 -0.72
CA ALA A 62 5.86 10.73 -0.19
C ALA A 62 4.60 11.20 0.55
N ASN A 63 4.70 12.28 1.32
CA ASN A 63 3.56 12.80 2.07
C ASN A 63 2.50 13.44 1.16
N SER A 64 2.93 14.08 0.07
CA SER A 64 2.02 14.66 -0.92
C SER A 64 1.22 13.56 -1.63
N VAL A 65 1.90 12.54 -2.14
CA VAL A 65 1.25 11.38 -2.80
C VAL A 65 0.39 10.60 -1.82
N ALA A 66 0.86 10.39 -0.58
CA ALA A 66 0.09 9.72 0.46
C ALA A 66 -1.22 10.46 0.76
N ALA A 67 -1.20 11.79 0.80
CA ALA A 67 -2.41 12.58 1.00
C ALA A 67 -3.42 12.41 -0.15
N GLU A 68 -2.95 12.34 -1.40
CA GLU A 68 -3.82 12.08 -2.56
C GLU A 68 -4.42 10.67 -2.52
N ILE A 69 -3.62 9.66 -2.17
CA ILE A 69 -4.10 8.28 -1.96
C ILE A 69 -5.19 8.26 -0.90
N VAL A 70 -4.96 8.90 0.25
CA VAL A 70 -5.95 8.93 1.34
C VAL A 70 -7.26 9.57 0.87
N LEU A 71 -7.18 10.69 0.14
CA LEU A 71 -8.36 11.41 -0.34
C LEU A 71 -9.19 10.59 -1.35
N GLU A 72 -8.52 9.98 -2.33
CA GLU A 72 -9.18 9.17 -3.37
C GLU A 72 -9.84 7.93 -2.76
N PHE A 73 -9.14 7.27 -1.83
CA PHE A 73 -9.65 6.07 -1.17
C PHE A 73 -10.82 6.39 -0.24
N ASP A 74 -10.78 7.51 0.48
CA ASP A 74 -11.90 8.01 1.30
C ASP A 74 -13.16 8.22 0.45
N GLY A 75 -13.01 8.87 -0.72
CA GLY A 75 -14.10 9.05 -1.69
C GLY A 75 -14.69 7.73 -2.20
N ALA A 76 -13.87 6.68 -2.27
CA ALA A 76 -14.29 5.34 -2.69
C ALA A 76 -14.85 4.46 -1.54
N GLY A 77 -14.91 4.97 -0.31
CA GLY A 77 -15.41 4.28 0.88
C GLY A 77 -14.36 3.41 1.59
N PHE A 78 -13.08 3.67 1.37
CA PHE A 78 -11.95 3.05 2.05
C PHE A 78 -11.30 4.04 3.01
N CYS A 79 -10.76 3.56 4.11
CA CYS A 79 -10.03 4.37 5.07
C CYS A 79 -8.56 3.98 5.00
N VAL A 80 -7.75 4.84 4.40
CA VAL A 80 -6.30 4.66 4.33
C VAL A 80 -5.67 5.49 5.44
N THR A 81 -4.89 4.85 6.31
CA THR A 81 -4.18 5.52 7.39
C THR A 81 -2.67 5.42 7.19
N PRO A 82 -1.91 6.53 7.21
CA PRO A 82 -0.46 6.48 7.20
C PRO A 82 0.04 5.80 8.48
N ALA A 83 0.59 4.61 8.34
CA ALA A 83 1.00 3.74 9.46
C ALA A 83 2.50 3.81 9.76
N GLY A 84 3.29 4.43 8.89
CA GLY A 84 4.71 4.65 9.12
C GLY A 84 5.56 4.52 7.86
N ARG A 85 6.80 4.09 8.05
CA ARG A 85 7.74 3.83 6.96
C ARG A 85 8.07 2.35 6.89
N TYR A 86 8.54 1.91 5.73
CA TYR A 86 9.12 0.59 5.57
C TYR A 86 10.43 0.68 4.80
N SER A 87 11.26 -0.34 4.95
CA SER A 87 12.49 -0.51 4.19
C SER A 87 12.48 -1.90 3.56
N LEU A 88 13.01 -1.99 2.35
CA LEU A 88 13.23 -3.24 1.64
C LEU A 88 14.72 -3.54 1.61
N ALA A 89 15.08 -4.74 2.01
CA ALA A 89 16.42 -5.26 1.86
C ALA A 89 16.39 -6.54 1.03
N GLU A 90 17.38 -6.71 0.16
CA GLU A 90 17.59 -7.96 -0.55
C GLU A 90 18.24 -8.96 0.42
N GLY A 91 17.50 -10.00 0.77
CA GLY A 91 17.98 -11.11 1.58
C GLY A 91 18.72 -12.16 0.75
N PRO A 92 19.32 -13.18 1.40
CA PRO A 92 19.95 -14.28 0.70
C PRO A 92 18.94 -15.06 -0.15
N GLU A 93 19.41 -15.61 -1.27
CA GLU A 93 18.63 -16.47 -2.19
C GLU A 93 17.43 -15.78 -2.87
N SER A 94 17.55 -14.49 -3.20
CA SER A 94 16.48 -13.71 -3.84
C SER A 94 15.20 -13.62 -3.00
N THR A 95 15.37 -13.57 -1.67
CA THR A 95 14.29 -13.23 -0.75
C THR A 95 14.27 -11.72 -0.54
N ILE A 96 13.09 -11.13 -0.38
CA ILE A 96 12.96 -9.71 -0.02
C ILE A 96 12.64 -9.64 1.47
N GLU A 97 13.48 -8.96 2.23
CA GLU A 97 13.27 -8.67 3.64
C GLU A 97 12.56 -7.32 3.76
N LEU A 98 11.37 -7.36 4.35
CA LEU A 98 10.54 -6.17 4.57
C LEU A 98 10.55 -5.82 6.05
N GLN A 99 10.97 -4.60 6.36
CA GLN A 99 11.02 -4.09 7.72
C GLN A 99 10.14 -2.84 7.86
N PHE A 100 9.17 -2.88 8.77
CA PHE A 100 8.39 -1.71 9.17
C PHE A 100 9.10 -0.95 10.29
N LEU A 101 9.11 0.38 10.22
CA LEU A 101 9.79 1.29 11.15
C LEU A 101 8.80 2.15 11.94
#